data_AF-A0A3D1PJ65-F1
#
_entry.id   AF-A0A3D1PJ65-F1
#
_cell.length_a   1.000
_cell.length_b   1.000
_cell.length_c   1.000
_cell.angle_alpha   90.00
_cell.angle_beta   90.00
_cell.angle_gamma   90.00
#
_symmetry.space_group_name_H-M   'P 1'
#
loop_
_entity.id
_entity.type
_entity.pdbx_description
1 polymer ?
#
loop_
_entity_poly.entity_id
_entity_poly.type
_entity_poly.pdbx_seq_one_letter_code
_entity_poly.pdbx_strand_id
1 'polypeptide(L)'
;MIFDVSYWTRVFKRILYVVFILLGLYIGLKLSVFYMPFLVAFIISLMVEPAIKFIMRKTNLTRRTSSIIIFVIVSLIILGTLTWLIITLFSESSSLLQGLNNYFDKAYIQFQSLISTFNYDKIHLSSEVLSVIENSTEDLLTTASNWLRGALTGLINFITSLPSIAICIGITVVALYFICVDKIYILDQIEYHLPKVWVKKIRVHLKDLIDSLGGYLKAEATLILVSFIVSLIGLYILEFSGFNVQYPLLMALFIGFVDALPILRIRNSNDSMGYFMRY
;
A
#
# COMPACT_ATOMS: atom_id res chain seq x y z
N MET A 1 -64.78 6.23 4.53
CA MET A 1 -63.38 5.84 4.77
C MET A 1 -62.57 7.11 4.87
N ILE A 2 -62.30 7.59 6.08
CA ILE A 2 -61.59 8.86 6.30
C ILE A 2 -60.10 8.55 6.16
N PHE A 3 -59.49 8.95 5.05
CA PHE A 3 -58.06 8.80 4.84
C PHE A 3 -57.32 9.73 5.80
N ASP A 4 -56.51 9.16 6.70
CA ASP A 4 -55.66 9.91 7.63
C ASP A 4 -54.49 10.58 6.88
N VAL A 5 -54.76 11.75 6.29
CA VAL A 5 -53.78 12.56 5.54
C VAL A 5 -52.55 12.94 6.41
N SER A 6 -52.74 13.03 7.73
CA SER A 6 -51.67 13.32 8.71
C SER A 6 -50.65 12.18 8.89
N TYR A 7 -51.06 10.93 8.67
CA TYR A 7 -50.16 9.78 8.74
C TYR A 7 -49.28 9.70 7.49
N TRP A 8 -49.90 9.82 6.32
CA TRP A 8 -49.21 9.76 5.03
C TRP A 8 -48.17 10.88 4.86
N THR A 9 -48.45 12.09 5.33
CA THR A 9 -47.49 13.21 5.29
C THR A 9 -46.27 13.01 6.18
N ARG A 10 -46.43 12.36 7.34
CA ARG A 10 -45.30 12.00 8.24
C ARG A 10 -44.42 10.90 7.62
N VAL A 11 -45.03 9.88 7.02
CA VAL A 11 -44.32 8.80 6.33
C VAL A 11 -43.57 9.36 5.13
N PHE A 12 -44.20 10.21 4.32
CA PHE A 12 -43.58 10.88 3.18
C PHE A 12 -42.37 11.75 3.59
N LYS A 13 -42.48 12.54 4.67
CA LYS A 13 -41.34 13.31 5.20
C LYS A 13 -40.17 12.44 5.63
N ARG A 14 -40.41 11.29 6.30
CA ARG A 14 -39.33 10.37 6.68
C ARG A 14 -38.67 9.73 5.47
N ILE A 15 -39.46 9.32 4.48
CA ILE A 15 -38.95 8.77 3.21
C ILE A 15 -38.10 9.82 2.50
N LEU A 16 -38.58 11.06 2.39
CA LEU A 16 -37.86 12.17 1.76
C LEU A 16 -36.54 12.48 2.49
N TYR A 17 -36.53 12.41 3.82
CA TYR A 17 -35.32 12.57 4.63
C TYR A 17 -34.29 11.44 4.37
N VAL A 18 -34.75 10.19 4.30
CA VAL A 18 -33.88 9.03 3.97
C VAL A 18 -33.34 9.15 2.54
N VAL A 19 -34.16 9.59 1.58
CA VAL A 19 -33.74 9.83 0.19
C VAL A 19 -32.70 10.95 0.13
N PHE A 20 -32.88 12.05 0.87
CA PHE A 20 -31.89 13.12 0.94
C PHE A 20 -30.57 12.68 1.57
N ILE A 21 -30.62 11.82 2.59
CA ILE A 21 -29.41 11.21 3.18
C ILE A 21 -28.72 10.30 2.17
N LEU A 22 -29.45 9.44 1.48
CA LEU A 22 -28.90 8.55 0.45
C LEU A 22 -28.29 9.34 -0.71
N LEU A 23 -28.96 10.40 -1.15
CA LEU A 23 -28.48 11.29 -2.20
C LEU A 23 -27.23 12.05 -1.73
N GLY A 24 -27.25 12.58 -0.51
CA GLY A 24 -26.10 13.25 0.11
C GLY A 24 -24.91 12.31 0.28
N LEU A 25 -25.16 11.04 0.62
CA LEU A 25 -24.13 10.01 0.74
C LEU A 25 -23.58 9.59 -0.63
N TYR A 26 -24.43 9.45 -1.64
CA TYR A 26 -24.02 9.17 -3.02
C TYR A 26 -23.14 10.30 -3.59
N ILE A 27 -23.59 11.54 -3.42
CA ILE A 27 -22.84 12.74 -3.81
C ILE A 27 -21.54 12.83 -3.01
N GLY A 28 -21.58 12.61 -1.70
CA GLY A 28 -20.41 12.62 -0.83
C GLY A 28 -19.36 11.58 -1.23
N LEU A 29 -19.77 10.35 -1.55
CA LEU A 29 -18.87 9.30 -2.04
C LEU A 29 -18.28 9.66 -3.41
N LYS A 30 -19.10 10.19 -4.32
CA LYS A 30 -18.64 10.59 -5.67
C LYS A 30 -17.66 11.77 -5.62
N LEU A 31 -17.89 12.76 -4.74
CA LEU A 31 -16.95 13.84 -4.50
C LEU A 31 -15.70 13.35 -3.76
N SER A 32 -15.80 12.40 -2.84
CA SER A 32 -14.64 11.86 -2.12
C SER A 32 -13.61 11.23 -3.06
N VAL A 33 -14.06 10.58 -4.15
CA VAL A 33 -13.15 10.06 -5.19
C VAL A 33 -12.41 11.19 -5.90
N PHE A 34 -13.06 12.34 -6.13
CA PHE A 34 -12.42 13.51 -6.73
C PHE A 34 -11.45 14.21 -5.76
N TYR A 35 -11.76 14.20 -4.46
CA TYR A 35 -10.91 14.80 -3.42
C TYR A 35 -9.81 13.87 -2.88
N MET A 36 -9.69 12.64 -3.36
CA MET A 36 -8.60 11.72 -3.03
C MET A 36 -7.20 12.40 -3.04
N PRO A 37 -6.77 13.10 -4.10
CA PRO A 37 -5.47 13.78 -4.11
C PRO A 37 -5.33 14.87 -3.03
N PHE A 38 -6.41 15.58 -2.70
CA PHE A 38 -6.42 16.56 -1.60
C PHE A 38 -6.33 15.89 -0.24
N LEU A 39 -7.02 14.76 -0.05
CA LEU A 39 -6.98 13.99 1.19
C LEU A 39 -5.58 13.39 1.41
N VAL A 40 -4.97 12.85 0.35
CA VAL A 40 -3.58 12.37 0.39
C VAL A 40 -2.61 13.50 0.71
N ALA A 41 -2.74 14.66 0.05
CA ALA A 41 -1.94 15.84 0.36
C ALA A 41 -2.13 16.32 1.82
N PHE A 42 -3.35 16.22 2.36
CA PHE A 42 -3.64 16.56 3.75
C PHE A 42 -2.93 15.62 4.74
N ILE A 43 -2.97 14.31 4.50
CA ILE A 43 -2.23 13.32 5.32
C ILE A 43 -0.73 13.60 5.28
N ILE A 44 -0.16 13.82 4.08
CA ILE A 44 1.26 14.15 3.92
C ILE A 44 1.60 15.43 4.68
N SER A 45 0.77 16.47 4.59
CA SER A 45 0.97 17.72 5.33
C SER A 45 1.00 17.50 6.85
N LEU A 46 0.13 16.64 7.39
CA LEU A 46 0.14 16.30 8.82
C LEU A 46 1.44 15.59 9.23
N MET A 47 1.97 14.70 8.40
CA MET A 47 3.27 14.05 8.65
C MET A 47 4.45 15.02 8.57
N VAL A 48 4.37 16.02 7.69
CA VAL A 48 5.42 17.02 7.48
C VAL A 48 5.40 18.11 8.56
N GLU A 49 4.26 18.37 9.20
CA GLU A 49 4.11 19.40 10.23
C GLU A 49 5.06 19.29 11.45
N PRO A 50 5.30 18.11 12.06
CA PRO A 50 6.32 17.98 13.10
C PRO A 50 7.73 18.32 12.56
N ALA A 51 8.04 17.99 11.31
CA ALA A 51 9.32 18.35 10.67
C ALA A 51 9.43 19.87 10.46
N ILE A 52 8.35 20.55 10.06
CA ILE A 52 8.29 22.02 9.96
C ILE A 52 8.57 22.65 11.32
N LYS A 53 7.91 22.18 12.39
CA LYS A 53 8.12 22.71 13.76
C LYS A 53 9.54 22.47 14.25
N PHE A 54 10.14 21.33 13.91
CA PHE A 54 11.52 21.02 14.26
C PHE A 54 12.51 21.98 13.60
N ILE A 55 12.34 22.24 12.30
CA ILE A 55 13.22 23.15 11.55
C ILE A 55 13.01 24.61 11.97
N MET A 56 11.75 25.03 12.18
CA MET A 56 11.43 26.39 12.66
C MET A 56 12.13 26.70 14.01
N ARG A 57 12.17 25.72 14.92
CA ARG A 57 12.91 25.84 16.19
C ARG A 57 14.43 25.93 16.00
N LYS A 58 14.98 25.32 14.94
CA LYS A 58 16.43 25.26 14.69
C LYS A 58 16.96 26.45 13.87
N THR A 59 16.11 27.12 13.07
CA THR A 59 16.54 28.14 12.10
C THR A 59 16.02 29.57 12.34
N ASN A 60 15.20 29.85 13.37
CA ASN A 60 14.69 31.20 13.68
C ASN A 60 14.08 31.95 12.46
N LEU A 61 13.57 31.21 11.47
CA LEU A 61 12.95 31.77 10.27
C LEU A 61 11.47 32.06 10.50
N THR A 62 10.90 33.01 9.75
CA THR A 62 9.47 33.30 9.79
C THR A 62 8.67 32.10 9.27
N ARG A 63 7.49 31.86 9.86
CA ARG A 63 6.65 30.68 9.59
C ARG A 63 6.38 30.44 8.09
N ARG A 64 6.28 31.52 7.30
CA ARG A 64 6.04 31.46 5.85
C ARG A 64 7.25 30.95 5.06
N THR A 65 8.45 31.47 5.32
CA THR A 65 9.66 31.05 4.59
C THR A 65 10.09 29.64 4.98
N SER A 66 9.98 29.26 6.25
CA SER A 66 10.23 27.87 6.68
C SER A 66 9.30 26.88 5.98
N SER A 67 8.02 27.22 5.82
CA SER A 67 7.05 26.32 5.18
C SER A 67 7.35 26.11 3.69
N ILE A 68 7.74 27.17 2.97
CA ILE A 68 8.12 27.08 1.55
C ILE A 68 9.39 26.23 1.38
N ILE A 69 10.40 26.45 2.23
CA ILE A 69 11.66 25.67 2.16
C ILE A 69 11.41 24.19 2.43
N ILE A 70 10.65 23.85 3.48
CA ILE A 70 10.27 22.45 3.74
C ILE A 70 9.50 21.88 2.56
N PHE A 71 8.54 22.61 2.02
CA PHE A 71 7.72 22.13 0.92
C PHE A 71 8.59 21.75 -0.29
N VAL A 72 9.55 22.60 -0.67
CA VAL A 72 10.46 22.32 -1.78
C VAL A 72 11.30 21.07 -1.49
N ILE A 73 11.89 20.95 -0.30
CA ILE A 73 12.71 19.79 0.09
C ILE A 73 11.88 18.51 0.05
N VAL A 74 10.69 18.52 0.67
CA VAL A 74 9.81 17.35 0.74
C VAL A 74 9.31 16.98 -0.66
N SER A 75 8.92 17.95 -1.48
CA SER A 75 8.47 17.70 -2.85
C SER A 75 9.61 17.09 -3.69
N LEU A 76 10.85 17.56 -3.55
CA LEU A 76 12.00 17.00 -4.25
C LEU A 76 12.29 15.56 -3.80
N ILE A 77 12.23 15.28 -2.49
CA ILE A 77 12.43 13.92 -1.97
C ILE A 77 11.32 12.99 -2.48
N ILE A 78 10.06 13.40 -2.39
CA ILE A 78 8.92 12.58 -2.84
C ILE A 78 8.99 12.33 -4.34
N LEU A 79 9.16 13.38 -5.16
CA LEU A 79 9.21 13.23 -6.61
C LEU A 79 10.44 12.41 -7.04
N GLY A 80 11.61 12.65 -6.45
CA GLY A 80 12.84 11.93 -6.77
C GLY A 80 12.79 10.45 -6.38
N THR A 81 12.26 10.14 -5.20
CA THR A 81 12.09 8.74 -4.77
C THR A 81 11.05 8.01 -5.61
N LEU A 82 9.92 8.66 -5.94
CA LEU A 82 8.90 8.08 -6.79
C LEU A 82 9.42 7.79 -8.21
N THR A 83 10.11 8.74 -8.84
CA THR A 83 10.63 8.53 -10.20
C THR A 83 11.68 7.42 -10.23
N TRP A 84 12.61 7.40 -9.27
CA TRP A 84 13.60 6.33 -9.14
C TRP A 84 12.93 4.97 -8.96
N LEU A 85 11.96 4.86 -8.04
CA LEU A 85 11.23 3.64 -7.76
C LEU A 85 10.47 3.13 -8.99
N ILE A 86 9.79 4.02 -9.72
CA ILE A 86 9.05 3.67 -10.95
C ILE A 86 9.98 3.14 -12.04
N ILE A 87 11.11 3.81 -12.29
CA ILE A 87 12.06 3.40 -13.33
C ILE A 87 12.65 2.03 -13.01
N THR A 88 13.13 1.83 -11.78
CA THR A 88 13.72 0.56 -11.34
C THR A 88 12.69 -0.56 -11.37
N LEU A 89 11.47 -0.34 -10.87
CA LEU A 89 10.40 -1.34 -10.94
C LEU A 89 10.08 -1.73 -12.38
N PHE A 90 10.00 -0.76 -13.30
CA PHE A 90 9.72 -1.02 -14.70
C PHE A 90 10.84 -1.84 -15.35
N SER A 91 12.11 -1.45 -15.15
CA SER A 91 13.24 -2.15 -15.75
C SER A 91 13.38 -3.58 -15.22
N GLU A 92 13.24 -3.76 -13.90
CA GLU A 92 13.32 -5.08 -13.27
C GLU A 92 12.15 -5.97 -13.68
N SER A 93 10.92 -5.45 -13.69
CA SER A 93 9.73 -6.22 -14.09
C SER A 93 9.77 -6.63 -15.56
N SER A 94 10.20 -5.73 -16.45
CA SER A 94 10.34 -6.03 -17.89
C SER A 94 11.41 -7.08 -18.14
N SER A 95 12.56 -6.95 -17.49
CA SER A 95 13.67 -7.91 -17.61
C SER A 95 13.28 -9.29 -17.07
N LEU A 96 12.57 -9.34 -15.93
CA LEU A 96 12.03 -10.58 -15.38
C LEU A 96 11.03 -11.25 -16.32
N LEU A 97 10.10 -10.49 -16.90
CA LEU A 97 9.13 -11.03 -17.86
C LEU A 97 9.81 -11.63 -19.10
N GLN A 98 10.84 -10.98 -19.62
CA GLN A 98 11.60 -11.46 -20.78
C GLN A 98 12.40 -12.72 -20.44
N GLY A 99 13.01 -12.78 -19.25
CA GLY A 99 13.76 -13.94 -18.77
C GLY A 99 12.90 -15.09 -18.24
N LEU A 100 11.61 -14.86 -18.02
CA LEU A 100 10.73 -15.75 -17.27
C LEU A 100 10.66 -17.16 -17.85
N ASN A 101 10.48 -17.29 -19.18
CA ASN A 101 10.49 -18.60 -19.86
C ASN A 101 11.77 -19.39 -19.55
N ASN A 102 12.93 -18.75 -19.70
CA ASN A 102 14.22 -19.38 -19.45
C ASN A 102 14.43 -19.78 -17.97
N TYR A 103 13.83 -19.05 -17.03
CA TYR A 103 13.87 -19.40 -15.60
C TYR A 103 12.97 -20.59 -15.27
N PHE A 104 11.78 -20.65 -15.87
CA PHE A 104 10.87 -21.78 -15.69
C PHE A 104 11.41 -23.05 -16.34
N ASP A 105 12.04 -22.98 -17.52
CA ASP A 105 12.68 -24.12 -18.16
C ASP A 105 13.83 -24.68 -17.30
N LYS A 106 14.66 -23.81 -16.72
CA LYS A 106 15.73 -24.22 -15.80
C LYS A 106 15.19 -24.80 -14.50
N ALA A 107 14.12 -24.24 -13.96
CA ALA A 107 13.46 -24.75 -12.76
C ALA A 107 12.88 -26.14 -13.02
N TYR A 108 12.24 -26.35 -14.17
CA TYR A 108 11.72 -27.64 -14.60
C TYR A 108 12.84 -28.69 -14.72
N ILE A 109 13.95 -28.35 -15.38
CA ILE A 109 15.12 -29.25 -15.51
C ILE A 109 15.72 -29.59 -14.13
N GLN A 110 15.84 -28.62 -13.22
CA GLN A 110 16.33 -28.87 -11.86
C GLN A 110 15.36 -29.75 -11.06
N PHE A 111 14.05 -29.52 -11.18
CA PHE A 111 13.03 -30.31 -10.51
C PHE A 111 13.04 -31.75 -11.02
N GLN A 112 13.15 -31.95 -12.33
CA GLN A 112 13.25 -33.27 -12.93
C GLN A 112 14.56 -33.97 -12.56
N SER A 113 15.67 -33.22 -12.39
CA SER A 113 16.93 -33.76 -11.87
C SER A 113 16.86 -34.18 -10.40
N LEU A 114 16.08 -33.47 -9.58
CA LEU A 114 15.84 -33.82 -8.17
C LEU A 114 14.96 -35.07 -8.07
N ILE A 115 13.92 -35.17 -8.89
CA ILE A 115 13.06 -36.37 -8.98
C ILE A 115 13.86 -37.57 -9.46
N SER A 116 14.73 -37.41 -10.47
CA SER A 116 15.55 -38.52 -10.98
C SER A 116 16.68 -38.94 -10.04
N THR A 117 17.18 -38.04 -9.20
CA THR A 117 18.18 -38.34 -8.15
C THR A 117 17.54 -38.97 -6.90
N PHE A 118 16.24 -38.75 -6.67
CA PHE A 118 15.45 -39.46 -5.67
C PHE A 118 15.23 -40.91 -6.12
N ASN A 119 16.21 -41.76 -5.79
CA ASN A 119 16.27 -43.19 -6.14
C ASN A 119 14.91 -43.92 -6.03
N TYR A 120 14.39 -44.31 -7.20
CA TYR A 120 13.22 -45.16 -7.43
C TYR A 120 13.29 -46.54 -6.73
N ASP A 121 14.49 -46.97 -6.32
CA ASP A 121 14.71 -48.31 -5.77
C ASP A 121 14.25 -48.49 -4.31
N LYS A 122 13.96 -47.41 -3.57
CA LYS A 122 13.54 -47.53 -2.15
C LYS A 122 12.04 -47.44 -1.92
N ILE A 123 11.26 -46.95 -2.89
CA ILE A 123 9.82 -46.80 -2.77
C ILE A 123 9.23 -47.17 -4.13
N HIS A 124 8.56 -48.31 -4.23
CA HIS A 124 7.80 -48.72 -5.41
C HIS A 124 6.68 -47.70 -5.71
N LEU A 125 7.02 -46.55 -6.29
CA LEU A 125 6.07 -45.60 -6.82
C LEU A 125 5.68 -46.11 -8.21
N SER A 126 4.42 -46.53 -8.37
CA SER A 126 3.88 -46.94 -9.66
C SER A 126 4.07 -45.82 -10.69
N SER A 127 4.29 -46.17 -11.96
CA SER A 127 4.43 -45.23 -13.08
C SER A 127 3.30 -44.20 -13.17
N GLU A 128 2.13 -44.53 -12.63
CA GLU A 128 0.93 -43.69 -12.54
C GLU A 128 1.05 -42.57 -11.49
N VAL A 129 1.78 -42.79 -10.39
CA VAL A 129 2.02 -41.76 -9.37
C VAL A 129 3.08 -40.78 -9.86
N LEU A 130 4.06 -41.27 -10.62
CA LEU A 130 5.08 -40.43 -11.25
C LEU A 130 4.50 -39.55 -12.34
N SER A 131 3.64 -40.09 -13.21
CA SER A 131 2.96 -39.28 -14.23
C SER A 131 2.01 -38.25 -13.61
N VAL A 132 1.33 -38.57 -12.50
CA VAL A 132 0.51 -37.60 -11.76
C VAL A 132 1.39 -36.52 -11.10
N ILE A 133 2.56 -36.86 -10.56
CA ILE A 133 3.49 -35.88 -9.98
C ILE A 133 4.11 -34.99 -11.07
N GLU A 134 4.53 -35.55 -12.21
CA GLU A 134 5.07 -34.79 -13.34
C GLU A 134 4.01 -33.86 -13.93
N ASN A 135 2.82 -34.37 -14.25
CA ASN A 135 1.71 -33.57 -14.78
C ASN A 135 1.25 -32.50 -13.77
N SER A 136 1.17 -32.84 -12.47
CA SER A 136 0.81 -31.85 -11.44
C SER A 136 1.91 -30.80 -11.26
N THR A 137 3.19 -31.18 -11.40
CA THR A 137 4.30 -30.23 -11.30
C THR A 137 4.32 -29.30 -12.51
N GLU A 138 4.07 -29.81 -13.70
CA GLU A 138 3.93 -29.01 -14.93
C GLU A 138 2.73 -28.05 -14.82
N ASP A 139 1.56 -28.53 -14.38
CA ASP A 139 0.36 -27.71 -14.17
C ASP A 139 0.57 -26.63 -13.08
N LEU A 140 1.26 -26.95 -11.99
CA LEU A 140 1.58 -25.99 -10.94
C LEU A 140 2.61 -24.95 -11.39
N LEU A 141 3.66 -25.36 -12.11
CA LEU A 141 4.67 -24.45 -12.63
C LEU A 141 4.09 -23.53 -13.71
N THR A 142 3.25 -24.06 -14.60
CA THR A 142 2.57 -23.26 -15.64
C THR A 142 1.55 -22.30 -15.03
N THR A 143 0.78 -22.73 -14.02
CA THR A 143 -0.16 -21.86 -13.29
C THR A 143 0.59 -20.75 -12.54
N ALA A 144 1.68 -21.08 -11.85
CA ALA A 144 2.51 -20.10 -11.16
C ALA A 144 3.17 -19.11 -12.14
N SER A 145 3.65 -19.60 -13.29
CA SER A 145 4.19 -18.77 -14.37
C SER A 145 3.16 -17.81 -14.92
N ASN A 146 1.94 -18.28 -15.19
CA ASN A 146 0.85 -17.45 -15.69
C ASN A 146 0.39 -16.42 -14.66
N TRP A 147 0.31 -16.79 -13.37
CA TRP A 147 0.01 -15.86 -12.30
C TRP A 147 1.09 -14.78 -12.16
N LEU A 148 2.36 -15.17 -12.16
CA LEU A 148 3.48 -14.24 -12.06
C LEU A 148 3.55 -13.32 -13.29
N ARG A 149 3.32 -13.84 -14.50
CA ARG A 149 3.17 -13.02 -15.72
C ARG A 149 2.05 -12.02 -15.59
N GLY A 150 0.87 -12.47 -15.17
CA GLY A 150 -0.29 -11.60 -14.97
C GLY A 150 0.00 -10.47 -13.97
N ALA A 151 0.68 -10.79 -12.86
CA ALA A 151 1.09 -9.81 -11.85
C ALA A 151 2.11 -8.80 -12.41
N LEU A 152 3.18 -9.28 -13.06
CA LEU A 152 4.23 -8.42 -13.63
C LEU A 152 3.71 -7.56 -14.79
N THR A 153 2.90 -8.13 -15.69
CA THR A 153 2.24 -7.39 -16.78
C THR A 153 1.25 -6.37 -16.23
N GLY A 154 0.49 -6.72 -15.19
CA GLY A 154 -0.38 -5.77 -14.48
C GLY A 154 0.40 -4.61 -13.87
N LEU A 155 1.53 -4.89 -13.24
CA LEU A 155 2.42 -3.88 -12.66
C LEU A 155 3.03 -2.97 -13.73
N ILE A 156 3.45 -3.54 -14.86
CA ILE A 156 3.91 -2.76 -16.03
C ILE A 156 2.80 -1.90 -16.60
N ASN A 157 1.58 -2.42 -16.76
CA ASN A 157 0.43 -1.68 -17.27
C ASN A 157 0.02 -0.53 -16.33
N PHE A 158 0.13 -0.74 -15.02
CA PHE A 158 -0.05 0.30 -14.03
C PHE A 158 1.01 1.39 -14.19
N ILE A 159 2.28 1.01 -14.36
CA ILE A 159 3.37 1.97 -14.58
C ILE A 159 3.22 2.72 -15.92
N THR A 160 2.87 2.05 -17.03
CA THR A 160 2.70 2.68 -18.35
C THR A 160 1.48 3.60 -18.42
N SER A 161 0.55 3.52 -17.46
CA SER A 161 -0.48 4.56 -17.23
C SER A 161 0.08 5.89 -16.67
N LEU A 162 1.41 6.02 -16.64
CA LEU A 162 2.24 7.16 -16.25
C LEU A 162 1.67 8.54 -16.58
N PRO A 163 1.13 8.82 -17.78
CA PRO A 163 0.59 10.15 -18.07
C PRO A 163 -0.57 10.55 -17.13
N SER A 164 -1.45 9.61 -16.80
CA SER A 164 -2.59 9.84 -15.91
C SER A 164 -2.16 9.99 -14.44
N ILE A 165 -1.20 9.16 -14.01
CA ILE A 165 -0.62 9.20 -12.66
C ILE A 165 0.18 10.48 -12.46
N ALA A 166 0.93 10.93 -13.47
CA ALA A 166 1.71 12.16 -13.42
C ALA A 166 0.84 13.40 -13.21
N ILE A 167 -0.34 13.47 -13.86
CA ILE A 167 -1.31 14.54 -13.63
C ILE A 167 -1.82 14.50 -12.19
N CYS A 168 -2.14 13.32 -11.66
CA CYS A 168 -2.58 13.16 -10.27
C CYS A 168 -1.49 13.56 -9.26
N ILE A 169 -0.23 13.17 -9.50
CA ILE A 169 0.92 13.58 -8.70
C ILE A 169 1.11 15.09 -8.76
N GLY A 170 1.03 15.69 -9.95
CA GLY A 170 1.12 17.14 -10.14
C GLY A 170 0.06 17.90 -9.34
N ILE A 171 -1.21 17.47 -9.42
CA ILE A 171 -2.31 18.04 -8.64
C ILE A 171 -2.07 17.86 -7.13
N THR A 172 -1.56 16.70 -6.71
CA THR A 172 -1.26 16.41 -5.29
C THR A 172 -0.15 17.32 -4.77
N VAL A 173 0.89 17.59 -5.55
CA VAL A 173 1.98 18.52 -5.19
C VAL A 173 1.44 19.95 -5.05
N VAL A 174 0.57 20.40 -5.95
CA VAL A 174 -0.09 21.72 -5.86
C VAL A 174 -1.03 21.78 -4.66
N ALA A 175 -1.81 20.74 -4.40
CA ALA A 175 -2.69 20.66 -3.23
C ALA A 175 -1.87 20.66 -1.92
N LEU A 176 -0.75 19.94 -1.89
CA LEU A 176 0.17 19.92 -0.75
C LEU A 176 0.77 21.30 -0.50
N TYR A 177 1.10 22.06 -1.55
CA TYR A 177 1.53 23.45 -1.43
C TYR A 177 0.48 24.30 -0.71
N PHE A 178 -0.77 24.30 -1.22
CA PHE A 178 -1.87 25.06 -0.61
C PHE A 178 -2.11 24.66 0.85
N ILE A 179 -2.12 23.36 1.15
CA ILE A 179 -2.36 22.88 2.51
C ILE A 179 -1.20 23.25 3.44
N CYS A 180 0.05 23.16 3.00
CA CYS A 180 1.21 23.51 3.83
C CYS A 180 1.36 25.02 4.04
N VAL A 181 1.12 25.83 3.01
CA VAL A 181 1.30 27.29 3.07
C VAL A 181 0.10 28.00 3.71
N ASP A 182 -1.13 27.62 3.36
CA ASP A 182 -2.36 28.32 3.76
C ASP A 182 -3.16 27.60 4.86
N LYS A 183 -2.56 26.63 5.55
CA LYS A 183 -3.21 25.84 6.61
C LYS A 183 -4.00 26.64 7.64
N ILE A 184 -3.46 27.79 8.04
CA ILE A 184 -4.06 28.66 9.08
C ILE A 184 -5.38 29.24 8.56
N TYR A 185 -5.42 29.64 7.29
CA TYR A 185 -6.60 30.22 6.65
C TYR A 185 -7.69 29.16 6.39
N ILE A 186 -7.27 27.95 5.99
CA ILE A 186 -8.18 26.82 5.76
C ILE A 186 -8.81 26.33 7.07
N LEU A 187 -8.03 26.22 8.15
CA LEU A 187 -8.55 25.83 9.47
C LEU A 187 -9.54 26.85 10.04
N ASP A 188 -9.26 28.14 9.92
CA ASP A 188 -10.16 29.22 10.38
C ASP A 188 -11.48 29.22 9.59
N GLN A 189 -11.45 28.98 8.26
CA GLN A 189 -12.64 28.91 7.41
C GLN A 189 -13.51 27.67 7.72
N ILE A 190 -12.87 26.52 7.96
CA ILE A 190 -13.56 25.30 8.38
C ILE A 190 -14.25 25.52 9.74
N GLU A 191 -13.59 26.19 10.69
CA GLU A 191 -14.15 26.47 12.02
C GLU A 191 -15.27 27.52 11.99
N TYR A 192 -15.29 28.38 10.97
CA TYR A 192 -16.35 29.36 10.74
C TYR A 192 -17.61 28.74 10.09
N HIS A 193 -17.43 27.80 9.17
CA HIS A 193 -18.55 27.17 8.44
C HIS A 193 -19.11 25.90 9.10
N LEU A 194 -18.38 25.25 10.00
CA LEU A 194 -18.85 24.07 10.74
C LEU A 194 -19.29 24.43 12.17
N PRO A 195 -20.49 23.99 12.61
CA PRO A 195 -20.90 24.18 13.99
C PRO A 195 -19.96 23.44 14.94
N LYS A 196 -19.41 24.16 15.94
CA LYS A 196 -18.40 23.68 16.92
C LYS A 196 -18.78 22.34 17.60
N VAL A 197 -20.07 22.05 17.72
CA VAL A 197 -20.60 20.82 18.32
C VAL A 197 -20.34 19.57 17.46
N TRP A 198 -20.45 19.68 16.13
CA TRP A 198 -20.16 18.58 15.20
C TRP A 198 -18.67 18.28 15.14
N VAL A 199 -17.83 19.31 15.05
CA VAL A 199 -16.36 19.17 15.04
C VAL A 199 -15.87 18.48 16.31
N LYS A 200 -16.43 18.83 17.48
CA LYS A 200 -16.04 18.22 18.76
C LYS A 200 -16.48 16.74 18.84
N LYS A 201 -17.68 16.40 18.38
CA LYS A 201 -18.19 15.01 18.41
C LYS A 201 -17.46 14.11 17.40
N ILE A 202 -17.21 14.60 16.19
CA ILE A 202 -16.41 13.92 15.15
C ILE A 202 -14.97 13.73 15.63
N ARG A 203 -14.35 14.75 16.22
CA ARG A 203 -12.97 14.68 16.73
C ARG A 203 -12.81 13.63 17.84
N VAL A 204 -13.78 13.48 18.74
CA VAL A 204 -13.73 12.47 19.81
C VAL A 204 -13.83 11.06 19.22
N HIS A 205 -14.83 10.79 18.38
CA HIS A 205 -14.99 9.45 17.79
C HIS A 205 -13.88 9.07 16.82
N LEU A 206 -13.38 10.02 16.00
CA LEU A 206 -12.21 9.73 15.16
C LEU A 206 -10.95 9.53 16.00
N LYS A 207 -10.78 10.25 17.12
CA LYS A 207 -9.60 10.08 17.96
C LYS A 207 -9.54 8.69 18.57
N ASP A 208 -10.65 8.17 19.10
CA ASP A 208 -10.67 6.83 19.69
C ASP A 208 -10.44 5.73 18.63
N LEU A 209 -10.99 5.90 17.42
CA LEU A 209 -10.74 5.00 16.29
C LEU A 209 -9.28 5.07 15.81
N ILE A 210 -8.71 6.27 15.68
CA ILE A 210 -7.32 6.48 15.26
C ILE A 210 -6.35 5.99 16.34
N ASP A 211 -6.64 6.16 17.62
CA ASP A 211 -5.76 5.70 18.69
C ASP A 211 -5.78 4.16 18.78
N SER A 212 -6.95 3.53 18.65
CA SER A 212 -7.06 2.05 18.70
C SER A 212 -6.59 1.36 17.40
N LEU A 213 -7.03 1.83 16.23
CA LEU A 213 -6.69 1.20 14.94
C LEU A 213 -5.36 1.75 14.41
N GLY A 214 -5.12 3.04 14.56
CA GLY A 214 -3.89 3.68 14.10
C GLY A 214 -2.68 3.26 14.91
N GLY A 215 -2.80 2.92 16.20
CA GLY A 215 -1.70 2.34 16.97
C GLY A 215 -1.24 0.99 16.41
N TYR A 216 -2.19 0.10 16.11
CA TYR A 216 -1.94 -1.20 15.51
C TYR A 216 -1.39 -1.07 14.07
N LEU A 217 -2.09 -0.32 13.21
CA LEU A 217 -1.67 -0.10 11.82
C LEU A 217 -0.31 0.60 11.74
N LYS A 218 -0.02 1.54 12.65
CA LYS A 218 1.29 2.18 12.72
C LYS A 218 2.37 1.18 13.10
N ALA A 219 2.13 0.30 14.06
CA ALA A 219 3.09 -0.73 14.45
C ALA A 219 3.36 -1.72 13.31
N GLU A 220 2.29 -2.21 12.68
CA GLU A 220 2.36 -3.15 11.55
C GLU A 220 3.06 -2.52 10.34
N ALA A 221 2.65 -1.31 9.94
CA ALA A 221 3.29 -0.59 8.84
C ALA A 221 4.76 -0.28 9.13
N THR A 222 5.11 0.10 10.36
CA THR A 222 6.51 0.36 10.74
C THR A 222 7.34 -0.92 10.60
N LEU A 223 6.79 -2.07 11.01
CA LEU A 223 7.52 -3.33 10.94
C LEU A 223 7.73 -3.80 9.50
N ILE A 224 6.67 -3.78 8.68
CA ILE A 224 6.77 -4.12 7.26
C ILE A 224 7.80 -3.21 6.58
N LEU A 225 7.78 -1.92 6.90
CA LEU A 225 8.71 -0.93 6.34
C LEU A 225 10.16 -1.20 6.76
N VAL A 226 10.42 -1.51 8.03
CA VAL A 226 11.76 -1.88 8.52
C VAL A 226 12.25 -3.14 7.82
N SER A 227 11.40 -4.17 7.75
CA SER A 227 11.69 -5.43 7.06
C SER A 227 12.06 -5.18 5.59
N PHE A 228 11.24 -4.41 4.88
CA PHE A 228 11.49 -4.00 3.50
C PHE A 228 12.83 -3.27 3.32
N ILE A 229 13.15 -2.30 4.18
CA ILE A 229 14.43 -1.56 4.10
C ILE A 229 15.62 -2.50 4.33
N VAL A 230 15.55 -3.37 5.34
CA VAL A 230 16.63 -4.34 5.64
C VAL A 230 16.82 -5.30 4.47
N SER A 231 15.74 -5.84 3.91
CA SER A 231 15.81 -6.71 2.73
C SER A 231 16.35 -5.99 1.50
N LEU A 232 15.93 -4.75 1.25
CA LEU A 232 16.42 -3.94 0.12
C LEU A 232 17.92 -3.71 0.25
N ILE A 233 18.38 -3.22 1.40
CA ILE A 233 19.81 -2.98 1.64
C ILE A 233 20.60 -4.30 1.54
N GLY A 234 20.10 -5.38 2.14
CA GLY A 234 20.75 -6.69 2.09
C GLY A 234 20.89 -7.22 0.66
N LEU A 235 19.86 -7.08 -0.17
CA LEU A 235 19.88 -7.52 -1.56
C LEU A 235 20.80 -6.66 -2.44
N TYR A 236 20.81 -5.33 -2.25
CA TYR A 236 21.77 -4.45 -2.95
C TYR A 236 23.22 -4.72 -2.53
N ILE A 237 23.48 -5.05 -1.26
CA ILE A 237 24.82 -5.45 -0.81
C ILE A 237 25.26 -6.78 -1.47
N LEU A 238 24.33 -7.74 -1.60
CA LEU A 238 24.61 -9.01 -2.26
C LEU A 238 24.88 -8.83 -3.75
N GLU A 239 24.10 -7.99 -4.43
CA GLU A 239 24.35 -7.59 -5.82
C GLU A 239 25.75 -6.97 -5.98
N PHE A 240 26.12 -6.04 -5.09
CA PHE A 240 27.44 -5.40 -5.11
C PHE A 240 28.59 -6.36 -4.77
N SER A 241 28.35 -7.36 -3.93
CA SER A 241 29.34 -8.35 -3.50
C SER A 241 29.59 -9.48 -4.53
N GLY A 242 29.00 -9.39 -5.73
CA GLY A 242 29.21 -10.33 -6.82
C GLY A 242 28.27 -11.54 -6.82
N PHE A 243 27.27 -11.58 -5.94
CA PHE A 243 26.17 -12.53 -6.09
C PHE A 243 25.20 -11.97 -7.14
N ASN A 244 24.92 -12.76 -8.19
CA ASN A 244 24.10 -12.36 -9.34
C ASN A 244 22.59 -12.29 -8.99
N VAL A 245 22.22 -11.37 -8.11
CA VAL A 245 20.84 -11.04 -7.78
C VAL A 245 20.34 -10.05 -8.83
N GLN A 246 19.60 -10.54 -9.82
CA GLN A 246 19.23 -9.73 -10.98
C GLN A 246 18.16 -8.66 -10.71
N TYR A 247 17.38 -8.79 -9.61
CA TYR A 247 16.20 -7.96 -9.34
C TYR A 247 16.04 -7.66 -7.84
N PRO A 248 16.95 -6.88 -7.25
CA PRO A 248 16.98 -6.63 -5.79
C PRO A 248 15.74 -5.88 -5.30
N LEU A 249 15.24 -4.88 -6.03
CA LEU A 249 14.12 -4.05 -5.58
C LEU A 249 12.79 -4.81 -5.68
N LEU A 250 12.56 -5.53 -6.77
CA LEU A 250 11.36 -6.34 -6.96
C LEU A 250 11.31 -7.50 -5.98
N MET A 251 12.46 -8.13 -5.70
CA MET A 251 12.55 -9.20 -4.71
C MET A 251 12.33 -8.66 -3.28
N ALA A 252 12.90 -7.50 -2.94
CA ALA A 252 12.62 -6.84 -1.66
C ALA A 252 11.13 -6.50 -1.50
N LEU A 253 10.48 -6.04 -2.56
CA LEU A 253 9.06 -5.73 -2.57
C LEU A 253 8.20 -6.99 -2.40
N PHE A 254 8.59 -8.09 -3.05
CA PHE A 254 7.93 -9.38 -2.88
C PHE A 254 8.07 -9.90 -1.44
N ILE A 255 9.27 -9.81 -0.86
CA ILE A 255 9.51 -10.19 0.55
C ILE A 255 8.66 -9.33 1.49
N GLY A 256 8.64 -8.01 1.29
CA GLY A 256 7.81 -7.09 2.07
C GLY A 256 6.30 -7.38 1.96
N PHE A 257 5.83 -7.78 0.77
CA PHE A 257 4.45 -8.20 0.56
C PHE A 257 4.10 -9.49 1.30
N VAL A 258 5.00 -10.47 1.28
CA VAL A 258 4.84 -11.72 2.03
C VAL A 258 4.85 -11.47 3.53
N ASP A 259 5.71 -10.59 4.03
CA ASP A 259 5.77 -10.21 5.46
C ASP A 259 4.55 -9.39 5.91
N ALA A 260 3.89 -8.70 4.96
CA ALA A 260 2.63 -8.02 5.21
C ALA A 260 1.43 -8.97 5.38
N LEU A 261 1.56 -10.28 5.12
CA LEU A 261 0.50 -11.25 5.36
C LEU A 261 0.44 -11.65 6.85
N PRO A 262 -0.58 -11.21 7.61
CA PRO A 262 -0.65 -11.48 9.05
C PRO A 262 -0.75 -12.97 9.39
N ILE A 263 -1.26 -13.81 8.47
CA ILE A 263 -1.38 -15.27 8.65
C ILE A 263 -0.02 -15.95 8.85
N LEU A 264 1.03 -15.50 8.17
CA LEU A 264 2.38 -16.07 8.33
C LEU A 264 2.99 -15.67 9.68
N ARG A 265 2.61 -14.48 10.17
CA ARG A 265 3.09 -13.93 11.44
C ARG A 265 2.43 -14.57 12.66
N ILE A 266 1.13 -14.88 12.59
CA ILE A 266 0.37 -15.51 13.69
C ILE A 266 0.86 -16.95 13.94
N ARG A 267 1.33 -17.66 12.90
CA ARG A 267 1.85 -19.03 13.09
C ARG A 267 3.13 -19.07 13.94
N ASN A 268 4.02 -18.09 13.79
CA ASN A 268 5.29 -18.05 14.53
C ASN A 268 5.13 -17.57 16.00
N SER A 269 4.00 -16.94 16.37
CA SER A 269 3.74 -16.56 17.76
C SER A 269 3.34 -17.74 18.66
N ASN A 270 2.78 -18.80 18.09
CA ASN A 270 2.40 -19.99 18.86
C ASN A 270 3.63 -20.83 19.27
N ASP A 271 4.67 -20.86 18.44
CA ASP A 271 5.88 -21.62 18.75
C ASP A 271 6.77 -20.91 19.78
N SER A 272 6.66 -19.58 19.89
CA SER A 272 7.40 -18.76 20.86
C SER A 272 6.69 -18.60 22.22
N MET A 273 5.37 -18.76 22.29
CA MET A 273 4.65 -18.80 23.57
C MET A 273 4.81 -20.12 24.34
N GLY A 274 5.19 -21.22 23.66
CA GLY A 274 5.45 -22.51 24.31
C GLY A 274 6.68 -22.53 25.22
N TYR A 275 7.65 -21.64 24.98
CA TYR A 275 8.90 -21.60 25.77
C TYR A 275 8.84 -20.64 26.97
N PHE A 276 7.91 -19.70 27.01
CA PHE A 276 7.82 -18.70 28.08
C PHE A 276 6.89 -19.11 29.24
N MET A 277 6.15 -20.21 29.11
CA MET A 277 5.31 -20.77 30.18
C MET A 277 6.01 -21.87 31.01
N ARG A 278 7.32 -22.07 30.82
CA ARG A 278 8.10 -23.10 31.53
C ARG A 278 9.27 -22.56 32.35
N TYR A 279 9.16 -21.39 32.97
CA TYR A 279 9.99 -21.00 34.13
C TYR A 279 9.25 -20.03 35.04
#